data_AF-A0A2J4QW59-F1
#
_entry.id   AF-A0A2J4QW59-F1
#
_cell.length_a   1.000
_cell.length_b   1.000
_cell.length_c   1.000
_cell.angle_alpha   90.00
_cell.angle_beta   90.00
_cell.angle_gamma   90.00
#
_symmetry.space_group_name_H-M   'P 1'
#
loop_
_entity.id
_entity.type
_entity.pdbx_description
1 polymer ?
#
loop_
_entity_poly.entity_id
_entity_poly.type
_entity_poly.pdbx_seq_one_letter_code
_entity_poly.pdbx_strand_id
1 'polypeptide(L)'
;VMYMTDVGLRMKSRPYYGGGVRDVLFRHNAMKDIAKEPFVFTIKYSADVNDTTPADEPAQFRDVQVQDVTVDGTSAKHSILIDGMTVAEMAESFGVTYSRDAYHQNLRFSNVSFRNTKATNISFLHDSQFDEVTFANTPQAWAFFAVNDVTLADSLHQQSITREENDKIILEGATK
;
A
#
# COMPACT_ATOMS: atom_id res chain seq x y z
N VAL A 1 20.79 -7.21 -0.67
CA VAL A 1 20.48 -6.00 -1.46
C VAL A 1 19.69 -6.42 -2.68
N MET A 2 18.54 -5.79 -2.95
CA MET A 2 17.75 -6.00 -4.16
C MET A 2 18.12 -4.90 -5.15
N TYR A 3 18.56 -5.27 -6.35
CA TYR A 3 19.04 -4.33 -7.37
C TYR A 3 18.43 -4.66 -8.72
N MET A 4 17.85 -3.65 -9.39
CA MET A 4 17.13 -3.80 -10.66
C MET A 4 16.01 -4.86 -10.64
N THR A 5 15.57 -5.25 -9.43
CA THR A 5 14.44 -6.15 -9.25
C THR A 5 13.16 -5.41 -9.62
N ASP A 6 12.17 -6.12 -10.19
CA ASP A 6 10.90 -5.51 -10.57
C ASP A 6 10.20 -4.86 -9.38
N VAL A 7 10.05 -5.60 -8.27
CA VAL A 7 9.34 -5.17 -7.06
C VAL A 7 10.05 -5.75 -5.84
N GLY A 8 10.10 -5.01 -4.72
CA GLY A 8 10.60 -5.52 -3.44
C GLY A 8 9.62 -6.48 -2.78
N LEU A 9 8.50 -5.95 -2.30
CA LEU A 9 7.40 -6.73 -1.74
C LEU A 9 6.13 -6.54 -2.59
N ARG A 10 5.64 -7.64 -3.17
CA ARG A 10 4.41 -7.68 -3.97
C ARG A 10 3.37 -8.56 -3.31
N MET A 11 2.23 -7.96 -2.97
CA MET A 11 1.01 -8.67 -2.57
C MET A 11 -0.07 -8.39 -3.60
N LYS A 12 -0.62 -9.45 -4.21
CA LYS A 12 -1.62 -9.33 -5.28
C LYS A 12 -2.74 -10.33 -5.09
N SER A 13 -3.96 -9.89 -5.32
CA SER A 13 -5.16 -10.74 -5.30
C SER A 13 -6.26 -10.09 -6.14
N ARG A 14 -7.44 -10.67 -6.09
CA ARG A 14 -8.72 -10.09 -6.53
C ARG A 14 -9.75 -10.30 -5.44
N PRO A 15 -10.80 -9.47 -5.35
CA PRO A 15 -11.79 -9.62 -4.30
C PRO A 15 -12.43 -11.01 -4.31
N TYR A 16 -12.80 -11.53 -5.47
CA TYR A 16 -13.55 -12.79 -5.58
C TYR A 16 -12.80 -14.06 -5.21
N TYR A 17 -11.46 -14.03 -5.14
CA TYR A 17 -10.73 -15.18 -4.61
C TYR A 17 -10.89 -15.35 -3.10
N GLY A 18 -11.32 -14.30 -2.40
CA GLY A 18 -11.42 -14.28 -0.94
C GLY A 18 -10.08 -14.54 -0.25
N GLY A 19 -10.13 -14.75 1.06
CA GLY A 19 -8.94 -15.01 1.87
C GLY A 19 -7.92 -13.87 1.76
N GLY A 20 -6.70 -14.22 1.35
CA GLY A 20 -5.60 -13.27 1.15
C GLY A 20 -4.34 -13.66 1.91
N VAL A 21 -3.61 -12.68 2.42
CA VAL A 21 -2.31 -12.90 3.08
C VAL A 21 -2.26 -12.16 4.40
N ARG A 22 -1.70 -12.81 5.41
CA ARG A 22 -1.49 -12.24 6.75
C ARG A 22 -0.17 -12.69 7.38
N ASP A 23 0.23 -11.99 8.43
CA ASP A 23 1.41 -12.30 9.25
C ASP A 23 2.73 -12.28 8.44
N VAL A 24 2.95 -11.20 7.69
CA VAL A 24 4.13 -11.04 6.82
C VAL A 24 5.12 -10.07 7.44
N LEU A 25 6.40 -10.46 7.49
CA LEU A 25 7.50 -9.60 7.92
C LEU A 25 8.54 -9.44 6.81
N PHE A 26 8.76 -8.20 6.39
CA PHE A 26 9.79 -7.81 5.43
C PHE A 26 10.75 -6.82 6.08
N ARG A 27 11.95 -7.26 6.46
CA ARG A 27 12.86 -6.41 7.25
C ARG A 27 14.32 -6.54 6.92
N HIS A 28 15.10 -5.53 7.31
CA HIS A 28 16.56 -5.48 7.16
C HIS A 28 17.00 -5.65 5.69
N ASN A 29 16.29 -4.98 4.78
CA ASN A 29 16.57 -5.03 3.35
C ASN A 29 17.03 -3.67 2.85
N ALA A 30 17.99 -3.67 1.94
CA ALA A 30 18.35 -2.50 1.15
C ALA A 30 17.99 -2.75 -0.31
N MET A 31 17.33 -1.76 -0.93
CA MET A 31 16.82 -1.80 -2.29
C MET A 31 17.39 -0.64 -3.10
N LYS A 32 17.79 -0.91 -4.33
CA LYS A 32 18.29 0.11 -5.25
C LYS A 32 17.74 -0.10 -6.66
N ASP A 33 17.30 0.99 -7.29
CA ASP A 33 16.85 1.01 -8.68
C ASP A 33 15.80 -0.08 -8.99
N ILE A 34 14.79 -0.20 -8.12
CA ILE A 34 13.65 -1.10 -8.34
C ILE A 34 12.90 -0.65 -9.60
N ALA A 35 12.63 -1.57 -10.52
CA ALA A 35 12.12 -1.23 -11.86
C ALA A 35 10.65 -0.81 -11.86
N LYS A 36 9.85 -1.32 -10.91
CA LYS A 36 8.45 -0.94 -10.68
C LYS A 36 8.28 -0.35 -9.27
N GLU A 37 7.29 -0.75 -8.49
CA GLU A 37 7.09 -0.27 -7.13
C GLU A 37 7.97 -1.05 -6.14
N PRO A 38 8.64 -0.42 -5.16
CA PRO A 38 9.31 -1.13 -4.06
C PRO A 38 8.31 -1.93 -3.21
N PHE A 39 7.14 -1.34 -2.94
CA PHE A 39 6.06 -1.96 -2.19
C PHE A 39 4.75 -1.82 -2.96
N VAL A 40 4.08 -2.94 -3.23
CA VAL A 40 2.76 -2.95 -3.87
C VAL A 40 1.81 -3.94 -3.23
N PHE A 41 0.64 -3.44 -2.88
CA PHE A 41 -0.49 -4.17 -2.33
C PHE A 41 -1.70 -3.87 -3.21
N THR A 42 -2.09 -4.83 -4.05
CA THR A 42 -3.10 -4.59 -5.09
C THR A 42 -4.15 -5.69 -5.11
N ILE A 43 -5.40 -5.28 -5.14
CA ILE A 43 -6.57 -6.15 -5.33
C ILE A 43 -7.27 -5.89 -6.66
N LYS A 44 -6.97 -4.78 -7.35
CA LYS A 44 -7.45 -4.48 -8.72
C LYS A 44 -6.69 -5.23 -9.84
N TYR A 45 -6.11 -6.40 -9.56
CA TYR A 45 -5.24 -7.07 -10.52
C TYR A 45 -6.01 -7.58 -11.76
N SER A 46 -5.63 -7.17 -12.97
CA SER A 46 -6.44 -7.38 -14.19
C SER A 46 -6.06 -8.58 -15.08
N ALA A 47 -5.05 -9.38 -14.74
CA ALA A 47 -4.47 -10.35 -15.68
C ALA A 47 -5.17 -11.73 -15.79
N ASP A 48 -6.02 -12.11 -14.83
CA ASP A 48 -6.62 -13.45 -14.79
C ASP A 48 -8.07 -13.47 -15.33
N VAL A 49 -8.56 -14.62 -15.76
CA VAL A 49 -9.97 -14.86 -16.07
C VAL A 49 -10.68 -15.43 -14.84
N ASN A 50 -11.96 -15.11 -14.66
CA ASN A 50 -12.75 -15.66 -13.56
C ASN A 50 -13.06 -17.14 -13.85
N ASP A 51 -12.31 -18.04 -13.22
CA ASP A 51 -12.40 -19.49 -13.40
C ASP A 51 -12.92 -20.22 -12.15
N THR A 52 -13.37 -19.49 -11.13
CA THR A 52 -13.77 -20.06 -9.82
C THR A 52 -15.08 -19.48 -9.32
N THR A 53 -15.73 -20.21 -8.41
CA THR A 53 -16.87 -19.68 -7.65
C THR A 53 -16.38 -18.55 -6.74
N PRO A 54 -17.01 -17.35 -6.78
CA PRO A 54 -16.64 -16.26 -5.88
C PRO A 54 -16.71 -16.65 -4.41
N ALA A 55 -15.75 -16.19 -3.62
CA ALA A 55 -15.78 -16.31 -2.17
C ALA A 55 -16.91 -15.45 -1.55
N ASP A 56 -17.26 -15.74 -0.30
CA ASP A 56 -18.29 -14.97 0.44
C ASP A 56 -17.79 -13.60 0.92
N GLU A 57 -16.47 -13.44 1.07
CA GLU A 57 -15.82 -12.23 1.56
C GLU A 57 -14.69 -11.81 0.62
N PRO A 58 -14.48 -10.50 0.39
CA PRO A 58 -13.44 -10.06 -0.52
C PRO A 58 -12.05 -10.31 0.09
N ALA A 59 -11.10 -10.68 -0.76
CA ALA A 59 -9.72 -10.91 -0.34
C ALA A 59 -9.13 -9.68 0.40
N GLN A 60 -8.18 -9.93 1.29
CA GLN A 60 -7.56 -8.87 2.10
C GLN A 60 -6.10 -9.19 2.42
N PHE A 61 -5.27 -8.14 2.43
CA PHE A 61 -3.95 -8.21 3.05
C PHE A 61 -4.01 -7.54 4.41
N ARG A 62 -3.52 -8.23 5.43
CA ARG A 62 -3.49 -7.68 6.80
C ARG A 62 -2.28 -8.12 7.59
N ASP A 63 -1.97 -7.42 8.67
CA ASP A 63 -0.90 -7.81 9.60
C ASP A 63 0.46 -7.94 8.89
N VAL A 64 0.84 -6.89 8.15
CA VAL A 64 2.10 -6.83 7.39
C VAL A 64 3.03 -5.82 8.00
N GLN A 65 4.29 -6.22 8.22
CA GLN A 65 5.31 -5.40 8.85
C GLN A 65 6.48 -5.21 7.88
N VAL A 66 6.83 -3.94 7.63
CA VAL A 66 8.01 -3.51 6.87
C VAL A 66 8.92 -2.74 7.81
N GLN A 67 10.14 -3.24 8.08
CA GLN A 67 10.99 -2.69 9.14
C GLN A 67 12.44 -2.54 8.69
N ASP A 68 13.07 -1.42 9.02
CA ASP A 68 14.51 -1.23 8.79
C ASP A 68 14.88 -1.46 7.31
N VAL A 69 14.18 -0.76 6.42
CA VAL A 69 14.34 -0.88 4.97
C VAL A 69 14.82 0.42 4.36
N THR A 70 15.77 0.33 3.45
CA THR A 70 16.22 1.46 2.64
C THR A 70 15.91 1.26 1.18
N VAL A 71 15.46 2.33 0.51
CA VAL A 71 15.16 2.36 -0.92
C VAL A 71 15.83 3.59 -1.54
N ASP A 72 16.66 3.38 -2.55
CA ASP A 72 17.26 4.47 -3.34
C ASP A 72 17.01 4.26 -4.84
N GLY A 73 16.44 5.27 -5.50
CA GLY A 73 16.02 5.20 -6.90
C GLY A 73 14.52 4.93 -7.03
N THR A 74 14.04 4.67 -8.25
CA THR A 74 12.61 4.39 -8.54
C THR A 74 11.70 5.63 -8.61
N SER A 75 12.13 6.70 -9.26
CA SER A 75 11.30 7.90 -9.48
C SER A 75 10.16 7.71 -10.49
N ALA A 76 10.20 6.64 -11.29
CA ALA A 76 9.19 6.37 -12.31
C ALA A 76 7.87 5.81 -11.73
N LYS A 77 7.91 5.19 -10.54
CA LYS A 77 6.77 4.49 -9.91
C LYS A 77 6.66 4.84 -8.43
N HIS A 78 5.46 4.67 -7.88
CA HIS A 78 5.15 5.02 -6.50
C HIS A 78 6.03 4.22 -5.52
N SER A 79 6.58 4.89 -4.51
CA SER A 79 7.39 4.27 -3.44
C SER A 79 6.59 3.21 -2.67
N ILE A 80 5.31 3.50 -2.40
CA ILE A 80 4.32 2.60 -1.83
C ILE A 80 3.05 2.74 -2.67
N LEU A 81 2.53 1.63 -3.19
CA LEU A 81 1.26 1.57 -3.89
C LEU A 81 0.31 0.62 -3.14
N ILE A 82 -0.82 1.14 -2.68
CA ILE A 82 -1.87 0.39 -1.99
C ILE A 82 -3.21 0.76 -2.65
N ASP A 83 -3.93 -0.24 -3.16
CA ASP A 83 -5.27 -0.08 -3.71
C ASP A 83 -6.29 -1.01 -3.05
N GLY A 84 -7.56 -0.67 -3.24
CA GLY A 84 -8.70 -1.48 -2.84
C GLY A 84 -9.86 -1.25 -3.79
N MET A 85 -11.03 -1.82 -3.51
CA MET A 85 -12.23 -1.63 -4.35
C MET A 85 -13.46 -1.37 -3.50
N THR A 86 -14.33 -0.48 -3.96
CA THR A 86 -15.65 -0.33 -3.33
C THR A 86 -16.55 -1.53 -3.62
N VAL A 87 -17.59 -1.74 -2.82
CA VAL A 87 -18.66 -2.71 -3.12
C VAL A 87 -19.23 -2.50 -4.52
N ALA A 88 -19.43 -1.24 -4.94
CA ALA A 88 -19.96 -0.91 -6.26
C ALA A 88 -18.98 -1.29 -7.38
N GLU A 89 -17.69 -0.96 -7.23
CA GLU A 89 -16.65 -1.34 -8.19
C GLU A 89 -16.53 -2.86 -8.34
N MET A 90 -16.67 -3.61 -7.24
CA MET A 90 -16.66 -5.08 -7.25
C MET A 90 -17.90 -5.66 -7.94
N ALA A 91 -19.08 -5.10 -7.68
CA ALA A 91 -20.31 -5.51 -8.34
C ALA A 91 -20.23 -5.25 -9.86
N GLU A 92 -19.70 -4.09 -10.28
CA GLU A 92 -19.49 -3.77 -11.70
C GLU A 92 -18.45 -4.68 -12.35
N SER A 93 -17.31 -4.91 -11.69
CA SER A 93 -16.19 -5.64 -12.29
C SER A 93 -16.38 -7.15 -12.31
N PHE A 94 -17.08 -7.70 -11.31
CA PHE A 94 -17.14 -9.16 -11.08
C PHE A 94 -18.57 -9.71 -11.02
N GLY A 95 -19.61 -8.86 -11.01
CA GLY A 95 -20.99 -9.29 -10.86
C GLY A 95 -21.32 -9.85 -9.46
N VAL A 96 -20.50 -9.52 -8.45
CA VAL A 96 -20.64 -10.01 -7.07
C VAL A 96 -20.69 -8.82 -6.12
N THR A 97 -21.71 -8.81 -5.27
CA THR A 97 -21.87 -7.79 -4.22
C THR A 97 -21.40 -8.36 -2.89
N TYR A 98 -20.34 -7.76 -2.33
CA TYR A 98 -19.84 -8.07 -1.00
C TYR A 98 -20.50 -7.21 0.08
N SER A 99 -20.37 -7.63 1.34
CA SER A 99 -20.86 -6.92 2.52
C SER A 99 -20.09 -5.63 2.85
N ARG A 100 -18.89 -5.47 2.27
CA ARG A 100 -17.93 -4.39 2.56
C ARG A 100 -16.98 -4.15 1.39
N ASP A 101 -16.30 -3.02 1.42
CA ASP A 101 -15.20 -2.72 0.51
C ASP A 101 -14.02 -3.68 0.69
N ALA A 102 -13.26 -3.87 -0.39
CA ALA A 102 -12.01 -4.60 -0.40
C ALA A 102 -10.88 -3.68 0.06
N TYR A 103 -10.69 -3.55 1.37
CA TYR A 103 -9.61 -2.78 2.01
C TYR A 103 -8.53 -3.68 2.62
N HIS A 104 -7.38 -3.09 2.92
CA HIS A 104 -6.25 -3.71 3.63
C HIS A 104 -6.14 -3.13 5.05
N GLN A 105 -5.55 -3.88 5.98
CA GLN A 105 -5.60 -3.49 7.40
C GLN A 105 -4.29 -3.78 8.14
N ASN A 106 -3.91 -2.94 9.10
CA ASN A 106 -2.73 -3.17 9.95
C ASN A 106 -1.43 -3.41 9.14
N LEU A 107 -1.19 -2.56 8.14
CA LEU A 107 0.13 -2.45 7.50
C LEU A 107 0.98 -1.50 8.32
N ARG A 108 2.16 -1.95 8.73
CA ARG A 108 3.09 -1.19 9.57
C ARG A 108 4.41 -1.01 8.86
N PHE A 109 4.80 0.24 8.65
CA PHE A 109 6.12 0.62 8.17
C PHE A 109 6.85 1.31 9.31
N SER A 110 8.00 0.78 9.73
CA SER A 110 8.79 1.36 10.82
C SER A 110 10.24 1.52 10.41
N ASN A 111 10.80 2.72 10.60
CA ASN A 111 12.18 3.04 10.24
C ASN A 111 12.50 2.67 8.77
N VAL A 112 11.73 3.24 7.84
CA VAL A 112 11.90 3.03 6.40
C VAL A 112 12.35 4.33 5.75
N SER A 113 13.42 4.29 4.96
CA SER A 113 13.94 5.48 4.28
C SER A 113 13.86 5.33 2.76
N PHE A 114 13.22 6.29 2.12
CA PHE A 114 13.14 6.42 0.68
C PHE A 114 14.01 7.58 0.20
N ARG A 115 14.73 7.39 -0.90
CA ARG A 115 15.54 8.43 -1.55
C ARG A 115 15.33 8.38 -3.05
N ASN A 116 15.14 9.55 -3.68
CA ASN A 116 14.97 9.66 -5.13
C ASN A 116 13.79 8.84 -5.67
N THR A 117 12.73 8.72 -4.89
CA THR A 117 11.52 7.96 -5.22
C THR A 117 10.38 8.86 -5.68
N LYS A 118 9.33 8.27 -6.25
CA LYS A 118 8.04 8.97 -6.41
C LYS A 118 7.24 8.94 -5.10
N ALA A 119 6.38 9.94 -4.92
CA ALA A 119 5.38 9.95 -3.85
C ALA A 119 4.56 8.65 -3.80
N THR A 120 4.08 8.31 -2.61
CA THR A 120 3.17 7.18 -2.37
C THR A 120 1.84 7.37 -3.09
N ASN A 121 1.05 6.30 -3.16
CA ASN A 121 -0.33 6.32 -3.57
C ASN A 121 -1.07 5.25 -2.76
N ILE A 122 -1.74 5.68 -1.69
CA ILE A 122 -2.30 4.79 -0.67
C ILE A 122 -3.80 5.02 -0.57
N SER A 123 -4.55 3.94 -0.78
CA SER A 123 -6.00 3.93 -0.64
C SER A 123 -6.51 2.63 -0.06
N PHE A 124 -7.74 2.65 0.45
CA PHE A 124 -8.41 1.50 1.07
C PHE A 124 -7.54 0.83 2.14
N LEU A 125 -6.98 1.65 3.03
CA LEU A 125 -6.09 1.21 4.10
C LEU A 125 -6.65 1.62 5.45
N HIS A 126 -6.83 0.63 6.33
CA HIS A 126 -7.39 0.82 7.67
C HIS A 126 -6.38 0.48 8.78
N ASP A 127 -6.50 1.15 9.93
CA ASP A 127 -5.82 0.80 11.20
C ASP A 127 -4.32 0.54 11.03
N SER A 128 -3.64 1.40 10.27
CA SER A 128 -2.28 1.19 9.78
C SER A 128 -1.36 2.31 10.25
N GLN A 129 -0.05 2.06 10.24
CA GLN A 129 0.91 2.99 10.84
C GLN A 129 2.20 3.11 10.02
N PHE A 130 2.65 4.35 9.86
CA PHE A 130 3.96 4.69 9.30
C PHE A 130 4.73 5.46 10.38
N ASP A 131 5.73 4.79 10.95
CA ASP A 131 6.56 5.26 12.06
C ASP A 131 7.99 5.48 11.57
N GLU A 132 8.52 6.68 11.74
CA GLU A 132 9.87 7.06 11.30
C GLU A 132 10.13 6.72 9.81
N VAL A 133 9.14 7.02 8.96
CA VAL A 133 9.24 6.85 7.50
C VAL A 133 9.67 8.15 6.85
N THR A 134 10.79 8.13 6.14
CA THR A 134 11.44 9.35 5.63
C THR A 134 11.67 9.34 4.13
N PHE A 135 11.68 10.53 3.54
CA PHE A 135 11.79 10.75 2.11
C PHE A 135 12.83 11.83 1.80
N ALA A 136 13.89 11.48 1.08
CA ALA A 136 14.86 12.43 0.55
C ALA A 136 14.66 12.62 -0.95
N ASN A 137 14.56 13.87 -1.40
CA ASN A 137 14.29 14.26 -2.80
C ASN A 137 12.94 13.75 -3.35
N THR A 138 11.92 13.68 -2.49
CA THR A 138 10.54 13.36 -2.88
C THR A 138 9.60 14.36 -2.20
N PRO A 139 9.37 15.55 -2.79
CA PRO A 139 8.39 16.48 -2.25
C PRO A 139 6.99 15.86 -2.33
N GLN A 140 6.09 16.29 -1.44
CA GLN A 140 4.70 15.81 -1.40
C GLN A 140 4.62 14.26 -1.36
N ALA A 141 5.45 13.65 -0.52
CA ALA A 141 5.70 12.21 -0.51
C ALA A 141 4.47 11.36 -0.16
N TRP A 142 3.52 11.92 0.61
CA TRP A 142 2.34 11.20 1.07
C TRP A 142 1.12 11.55 0.24
N ALA A 143 0.39 10.53 -0.22
CA ALA A 143 -0.92 10.71 -0.84
C ALA A 143 -1.90 9.65 -0.34
N PHE A 144 -2.95 10.10 0.36
CA PHE A 144 -3.97 9.26 0.97
C PHE A 144 -5.39 9.65 0.50
N PHE A 145 -6.25 8.66 0.28
CA PHE A 145 -7.69 8.80 0.03
C PHE A 145 -8.37 7.45 0.30
N ALA A 146 -9.66 7.40 0.64
CA ALA A 146 -10.33 6.17 1.09
C ALA A 146 -9.55 5.43 2.21
N VAL A 147 -9.10 6.14 3.24
CA VAL A 147 -8.36 5.55 4.36
C VAL A 147 -9.07 5.80 5.68
N ASN A 148 -8.87 4.92 6.65
CA ASN A 148 -9.46 5.06 7.98
C ASN A 148 -8.44 4.73 9.07
N ASP A 149 -8.20 5.66 9.98
CA ASP A 149 -7.24 5.50 11.08
C ASP A 149 -5.83 5.08 10.62
N VAL A 150 -5.28 5.81 9.64
CA VAL A 150 -3.88 5.66 9.22
C VAL A 150 -3.02 6.68 9.97
N THR A 151 -2.10 6.20 10.80
CA THR A 151 -1.24 7.06 11.62
C THR A 151 0.10 7.34 10.93
N LEU A 152 0.47 8.62 10.88
CA LEU A 152 1.85 9.07 10.63
C LEU A 152 2.46 9.53 11.95
N ALA A 153 3.61 8.94 12.30
CA ALA A 153 4.42 9.30 13.46
C ALA A 153 5.88 9.44 13.03
N ASP A 154 6.33 10.66 12.81
CA ASP A 154 7.70 10.97 12.41
C ASP A 154 8.08 12.40 12.86
N SER A 155 9.25 12.89 12.46
CA SER A 155 9.73 14.21 12.86
C SER A 155 8.88 15.40 12.35
N LEU A 156 8.00 15.17 11.37
CA LEU A 156 7.11 16.19 10.79
C LEU A 156 5.64 15.98 11.18
N HIS A 157 5.22 14.74 11.41
CA HIS A 157 3.83 14.35 11.61
C HIS A 157 3.61 13.59 12.93
N GLN A 158 2.52 13.94 13.61
CA GLN A 158 2.01 13.18 14.75
C GLN A 158 0.47 13.19 14.68
N GLN A 159 -0.09 12.44 13.73
CA GLN A 159 -1.52 12.50 13.41
C GLN A 159 -2.09 11.19 12.85
N SER A 160 -3.39 10.98 13.08
CA SER A 160 -4.20 9.96 12.39
C SER A 160 -4.96 10.59 11.22
N ILE A 161 -5.07 9.84 10.12
CA ILE A 161 -5.68 10.26 8.87
C ILE A 161 -6.87 9.33 8.58
N THR A 162 -8.05 9.94 8.45
CA THR A 162 -9.27 9.33 7.90
C THR A 162 -9.78 10.19 6.77
N ARG A 163 -9.97 9.61 5.58
CA ARG A 163 -10.38 10.32 4.36
C ARG A 163 -11.33 9.46 3.55
N GLU A 164 -12.37 10.09 3.02
CA GLU A 164 -13.30 9.47 2.08
C GLU A 164 -12.64 9.25 0.70
N GLU A 165 -13.29 8.48 -0.18
CA GLU A 165 -12.77 8.15 -1.51
C GLU A 165 -12.45 9.38 -2.37
N ASN A 166 -13.33 10.39 -2.32
CA ASN A 166 -13.21 11.61 -3.13
C ASN A 166 -12.44 12.73 -2.42
N ASP A 167 -11.86 12.47 -1.24
CA ASP A 167 -11.13 13.45 -0.44
C ASP A 167 -9.65 13.07 -0.33
N LYS A 168 -8.89 13.44 -1.36
CA LYS A 168 -7.45 13.17 -1.40
C LYS A 168 -6.68 14.21 -0.60
N ILE A 169 -5.86 13.73 0.33
CA ILE A 169 -4.86 14.54 1.02
C ILE A 169 -3.45 14.25 0.49
N ILE A 170 -2.66 15.31 0.38
CA ILE A 170 -1.24 15.26 0.01
C ILE A 170 -0.43 15.92 1.13
N LEU A 171 0.60 15.25 1.62
CA LEU A 171 1.48 15.77 2.69
C LEU A 171 2.94 15.64 2.29
N GLU A 172 3.78 16.54 2.84
CA GLU A 172 5.23 16.43 2.75
C GLU A 172 5.74 15.21 3.54
N GLY A 173 6.85 14.61 3.09
CA GLY A 173 7.51 13.53 3.83
C GLY A 173 8.52 14.09 4.84
N ALA A 174 8.66 13.44 5.99
CA ALA A 174 9.76 13.75 6.90
C ALA A 174 11.11 13.45 6.24
N THR A 175 12.13 14.24 6.56
CA THR A 175 13.51 14.04 6.10
C THR A 175 14.40 13.61 7.26
N LYS A 176 15.36 12.72 7.01
CA LYS A 176 16.51 12.49 7.90
C LYS A 176 17.67 13.42 7.55
#